data_AF-A0A850DHL8-F1
#
_entry.id   AF-A0A850DHL8-F1
#
_cell.length_a   1.000
_cell.length_b   1.000
_cell.length_c   1.000
_cell.angle_alpha   90.00
_cell.angle_beta   90.00
_cell.angle_gamma   90.00
#
_symmetry.space_group_name_H-M   'P 1'
#
loop_
_entity.id
_entity.type
_entity.pdbx_description
1 polymer ?
#
loop_
_entity_poly.entity_id
_entity_poly.type
_entity_poly.pdbx_seq_one_letter_code
_entity_poly.pdbx_strand_id
1 'polypeptide(L)'
;MSEGIEMSEQDLGAAIGAAEVLLDAVLEQASITRAQYLVLQMIAMGEPVDCSPAARDVLHEIDAKGLIDSASDGRSPVRLSKYGKCVFQVLLADVDELTRRLYRDMSEADRNAAYHVVRTIERADRLRADRMSGPEGPDRNVV
;
A
#
# COMPACT_ATOMS: atom_id res chain seq x y z
N MET A 1 -34.28 -14.77 -12.06
CA MET A 1 -33.16 -15.72 -12.15
C MET A 1 -31.96 -14.89 -12.52
N SER A 2 -31.12 -14.54 -11.56
CA SER A 2 -29.88 -13.81 -11.84
C SER A 2 -28.82 -14.85 -12.15
N GLU A 3 -28.33 -14.89 -13.39
CA GLU A 3 -27.08 -15.58 -13.71
C GLU A 3 -26.00 -15.02 -12.79
N GLY A 4 -25.43 -15.89 -11.95
CA GLY A 4 -24.27 -15.52 -11.15
C GLY A 4 -23.13 -15.26 -12.11
N ILE A 5 -22.75 -14.00 -12.28
CA ILE A 5 -21.54 -13.64 -13.01
C ILE A 5 -20.37 -14.15 -12.17
N GLU A 6 -19.77 -15.24 -12.61
CA GLU A 6 -18.59 -15.81 -11.96
C GLU A 6 -17.36 -15.02 -12.45
N MET A 7 -16.74 -14.28 -11.54
CA MET A 7 -15.55 -13.48 -11.84
C MET A 7 -14.35 -14.40 -12.01
N SER A 8 -13.70 -14.37 -13.18
CA SER A 8 -12.51 -15.18 -13.43
C SER A 8 -11.25 -14.55 -12.80
N GLU A 9 -10.19 -15.34 -12.63
CA GLU A 9 -8.87 -14.82 -12.24
C GLU A 9 -8.34 -13.78 -13.23
N GLN A 10 -8.68 -13.92 -14.52
CA GLN A 10 -8.32 -12.98 -15.57
C GLN A 10 -9.03 -11.64 -15.39
N ASP A 11 -10.32 -11.65 -15.03
CA ASP A 11 -11.07 -10.42 -14.78
C ASP A 11 -10.53 -9.67 -13.56
N LEU A 12 -10.17 -10.40 -12.50
CA LEU A 12 -9.53 -9.82 -11.32
C LEU A 12 -8.17 -9.21 -11.66
N GLY A 13 -7.34 -9.91 -12.44
CA GLY A 13 -6.06 -9.39 -12.90
C GLY A 13 -6.19 -8.13 -13.76
N ALA A 14 -7.18 -8.09 -14.65
CA ALA A 14 -7.47 -6.93 -15.47
C ALA A 14 -7.96 -5.74 -14.62
N ALA A 15 -8.80 -5.98 -13.62
CA ALA A 15 -9.28 -4.95 -12.69
C ALA A 15 -8.12 -4.35 -11.86
N ILE A 16 -7.21 -5.20 -11.35
CA ILE A 16 -6.01 -4.76 -10.64
C ILE A 16 -5.14 -3.91 -11.56
N GLY A 17 -4.82 -4.41 -12.76
CA GLY A 17 -3.99 -3.67 -13.72
C GLY A 17 -4.58 -2.31 -14.10
N ALA A 18 -5.89 -2.22 -14.30
CA ALA A 18 -6.56 -0.95 -14.57
C ALA A 18 -6.47 0.03 -13.38
N ALA A 19 -6.64 -0.45 -12.15
CA ALA A 19 -6.49 0.37 -10.95
C ALA A 19 -5.05 0.84 -10.75
N GLU A 20 -4.06 0.01 -11.07
CA GLU A 20 -2.64 0.37 -11.01
C GLU A 20 -2.28 1.47 -12.00
N VAL A 21 -2.74 1.36 -13.26
CA VAL A 21 -2.54 2.42 -14.27
C VAL A 21 -3.16 3.74 -13.84
N LEU A 22 -4.33 3.70 -13.21
CA LEU A 22 -5.00 4.88 -12.68
C LEU A 22 -4.22 5.52 -11.52
N LEU A 23 -3.69 4.71 -10.61
CA LEU A 23 -2.84 5.19 -9.53
C LEU A 23 -1.55 5.80 -10.08
N ASP A 24 -0.86 5.11 -10.99
CA ASP A 24 0.39 5.57 -11.57
C ASP A 24 0.23 6.92 -12.26
N ALA A 25 -0.89 7.15 -12.96
CA ALA A 25 -1.19 8.44 -13.59
C ALA A 25 -1.33 9.60 -12.58
N VAL A 26 -1.80 9.35 -11.35
CA VAL A 26 -1.85 10.35 -10.27
C VAL A 26 -0.45 10.59 -9.71
N LEU A 27 0.29 9.51 -9.47
CA LEU A 27 1.63 9.59 -8.88
C LEU A 27 2.62 10.30 -9.81
N GLU A 28 2.52 10.07 -11.12
CA GLU A 28 3.32 10.75 -12.15
C GLU A 28 3.15 12.27 -12.13
N GLN A 29 1.93 12.77 -11.90
CA GLN A 29 1.67 14.21 -11.81
C GLN A 29 2.39 14.86 -10.63
N ALA A 30 2.56 14.12 -9.53
CA ALA A 30 3.33 14.54 -8.37
C ALA A 30 4.84 14.24 -8.50
N SER A 31 5.29 13.65 -9.62
CA SER A 31 6.66 13.14 -9.78
C SER A 31 7.07 12.17 -8.66
N ILE A 32 6.13 11.33 -8.22
CA ILE A 32 6.29 10.31 -7.19
C ILE A 32 6.17 8.93 -7.83
N THR A 33 7.01 7.98 -7.40
CA THR A 33 6.87 6.58 -7.82
C THR A 33 5.97 5.80 -6.87
N ARG A 34 5.45 4.65 -7.29
CA ARG A 34 4.66 3.78 -6.40
C ARG A 34 5.42 3.36 -5.14
N ALA A 35 6.70 3.04 -5.27
CA ALA A 35 7.54 2.72 -4.12
C ALA A 35 7.68 3.91 -3.15
N GLN A 36 7.87 5.12 -3.69
CA GLN A 36 7.94 6.34 -2.88
C GLN A 36 6.60 6.61 -2.18
N TYR A 37 5.48 6.44 -2.87
CA TYR A 37 4.14 6.60 -2.31
C TYR A 37 3.88 5.66 -1.14
N LEU A 38 4.22 4.38 -1.28
CA LEU A 38 4.07 3.39 -0.20
C LEU A 38 4.92 3.76 1.03
N VAL A 39 6.18 4.17 0.83
CA VAL A 39 7.05 4.61 1.93
C VAL A 39 6.49 5.86 2.62
N LEU A 40 6.01 6.86 1.85
CA LEU A 40 5.34 8.04 2.41
C LEU A 40 4.10 7.66 3.23
N GLN A 41 3.31 6.69 2.76
CA GLN A 41 2.14 6.18 3.47
C GLN A 41 2.53 5.50 4.79
N MET A 42 3.54 4.63 4.79
CA MET A 42 4.06 4.00 6.00
C MET A 42 4.55 5.04 7.02
N ILE A 43 5.33 6.03 6.57
CA ILE A 43 5.81 7.13 7.43
C ILE A 43 4.63 7.93 7.99
N ALA A 44 3.63 8.23 7.17
CA ALA A 44 2.44 8.98 7.60
C ALA A 44 1.61 8.22 8.65
N MET A 45 1.54 6.89 8.54
CA MET A 45 0.87 6.00 9.50
C MET A 45 1.71 5.73 10.76
N GLY A 46 2.97 6.17 10.78
CA GLY A 46 3.91 5.88 11.87
C GLY A 46 4.35 4.41 11.90
N GLU A 47 4.22 3.71 10.78
CA GLU A 47 4.66 2.32 10.66
C GLU A 47 6.18 2.24 10.52
N PRO A 48 6.81 1.16 11.00
CA PRO A 48 8.23 0.92 10.78
C PRO A 48 8.51 0.80 9.29
N VAL A 49 9.34 1.69 8.75
CA VAL A 49 9.84 1.56 7.38
C VAL A 49 10.97 0.52 7.38
N ASP A 50 10.84 -0.50 6.52
CA ASP A 50 11.92 -1.47 6.32
C ASP A 50 13.19 -0.73 5.85
N CYS A 51 14.34 -1.06 6.44
CA CYS A 51 15.63 -0.47 6.12
C CYS A 51 16.49 -1.42 5.26
N SER A 52 15.87 -2.34 4.52
CA SER A 52 16.52 -3.13 3.49
C SER A 52 17.21 -2.21 2.45
N PRO A 53 18.25 -2.68 1.73
CA PRO A 53 18.99 -1.83 0.79
C PRO A 53 18.10 -1.13 -0.24
N ALA A 54 17.14 -1.86 -0.82
CA ALA A 54 16.19 -1.29 -1.78
C ALA A 54 15.30 -0.21 -1.16
N ALA A 55 14.86 -0.39 0.09
CA ALA A 55 14.06 0.62 0.78
C ALA A 55 14.89 1.86 1.18
N ARG A 56 16.19 1.72 1.43
CA ARG A 56 17.09 2.87 1.66
C ARG A 56 17.26 3.73 0.41
N ASP A 57 17.37 3.12 -0.77
CA ASP A 57 17.47 3.87 -2.02
C ASP A 57 16.22 4.74 -2.22
N VAL A 58 15.04 4.17 -1.98
CA VAL A 58 13.76 4.91 -2.03
C VAL A 58 13.71 6.02 -0.98
N LEU A 59 14.15 5.75 0.26
CA LEU A 59 14.23 6.78 1.30
C LEU A 59 15.18 7.92 0.92
N HIS A 60 16.32 7.62 0.32
CA HIS A 60 17.26 8.64 -0.19
C HIS A 60 16.64 9.49 -1.30
N GLU A 61 15.88 8.89 -2.22
CA GLU A 61 15.17 9.65 -3.26
C GLU A 61 14.09 10.57 -2.66
N ILE A 62 13.36 10.11 -1.65
CA ILE A 62 12.35 10.89 -0.93
C ILE A 62 13.01 12.05 -0.16
N ASP A 63 14.15 11.79 0.49
CA ASP A 63 14.96 12.81 1.18
C ASP A 63 15.50 13.87 0.22
N ALA A 64 16.01 13.45 -0.93
CA ALA A 64 16.49 14.35 -1.98
C ALA A 64 15.38 15.27 -2.54
N LYS A 65 14.12 14.82 -2.48
CA LYS A 65 12.92 15.63 -2.80
C LYS A 65 12.46 16.52 -1.62
N GLY A 66 13.11 16.45 -0.46
CA GLY A 66 12.79 17.22 0.74
C GLY A 66 11.46 16.82 1.38
N LEU A 67 10.96 15.60 1.14
CA LEU A 67 9.65 15.14 1.61
C LEU A 67 9.69 14.59 3.04
N ILE A 68 10.88 14.28 3.55
CA ILE A 68 11.08 13.76 4.90
C ILE A 68 12.07 14.63 5.67
N ASP A 69 11.88 14.65 6.98
CA ASP A 69 12.87 15.13 7.93
C ASP A 69 13.66 13.90 8.41
N SER A 70 14.82 13.68 7.80
CA SER A 70 15.74 12.62 8.21
C SER A 70 16.47 13.05 9.48
N ALA A 71 16.28 12.35 10.60
CA ALA A 71 17.18 12.53 11.73
C ALA A 71 18.55 11.99 11.34
N SER A 72 19.54 12.87 11.35
CA SER A 72 20.91 12.62 10.87
C SER A 72 21.64 11.50 11.63
N ASP A 73 21.04 10.94 12.67
CA ASP A 73 21.62 9.97 13.60
C ASP A 73 21.16 8.52 13.39
N GLY A 74 20.22 8.27 12.47
CA GLY A 74 19.68 6.94 12.18
C GLY A 74 18.95 6.26 13.34
N ARG A 75 18.67 6.99 14.43
CA ARG A 75 17.97 6.46 15.62
C ARG A 75 16.55 7.00 15.78
N SER A 76 16.28 8.18 15.22
CA SER A 76 14.92 8.72 15.29
C SER A 76 14.07 8.23 14.12
N PRO A 77 12.76 8.02 14.33
CA PRO A 77 11.86 7.64 13.25
C PRO A 77 11.86 8.72 12.18
N VAL A 78 11.94 8.29 10.92
CA VAL A 78 11.75 9.15 9.76
C VAL A 78 10.36 9.77 9.84
N ARG A 79 10.26 11.07 9.59
CA ARG A 79 8.99 11.81 9.60
C ARG A 79 8.81 12.56 8.30
N LEU A 80 7.56 12.78 7.89
CA LEU A 80 7.29 13.71 6.79
C LEU A 80 7.69 15.13 7.18
N SER A 81 8.41 15.81 6.29
CA SER A 81 8.69 17.24 6.42
C SER A 81 7.40 18.06 6.29
N LYS A 82 7.43 19.37 6.59
CA LYS A 82 6.26 20.23 6.33
C LYS A 82 5.85 20.21 4.85
N TYR A 83 6.83 20.22 3.95
CA TYR A 83 6.59 20.11 2.51
C TYR A 83 6.04 18.74 2.14
N GLY A 84 6.64 17.66 2.63
CA GLY A 84 6.18 16.29 2.39
C GLY A 84 4.77 16.02 2.88
N LYS A 85 4.37 16.59 4.03
CA LYS A 85 2.98 16.53 4.51
C LYS A 85 2.01 17.18 3.54
N CYS A 86 2.36 18.34 2.98
CA CYS A 86 1.53 19.03 2.01
C CYS A 86 1.39 18.23 0.71
N VAL A 87 2.50 17.73 0.16
CA VAL A 87 2.51 16.87 -1.02
C VAL A 87 1.66 15.61 -0.78
N PHE A 88 1.86 14.94 0.35
CA PHE A 88 1.12 13.73 0.69
C PHE A 88 -0.38 13.98 0.86
N GLN A 89 -0.78 15.12 1.45
CA GLN A 89 -2.19 15.50 1.55
C GLN A 89 -2.85 15.74 0.18
N VAL A 90 -2.12 16.39 -0.75
CA VAL A 90 -2.62 16.58 -2.12
C VAL A 90 -2.78 15.23 -2.82
N LEU A 91 -1.78 14.35 -2.72
CA LEU A 91 -1.85 12.99 -3.26
C LEU A 91 -3.05 12.20 -2.71
N LEU A 92 -3.29 12.25 -1.40
CA LEU A 92 -4.45 11.58 -0.79
C LEU A 92 -5.77 12.14 -1.32
N ALA A 93 -5.87 13.45 -1.53
CA ALA A 93 -7.07 14.07 -2.07
C ALA A 93 -7.31 13.65 -3.53
N ASP A 94 -6.26 13.57 -4.35
CA ASP A 94 -6.36 13.15 -5.75
C ASP A 94 -6.74 11.66 -5.87
N VAL A 95 -6.12 10.80 -5.05
CA VAL A 95 -6.48 9.38 -4.96
C VAL A 95 -7.93 9.21 -4.48
N ASP A 96 -8.37 9.95 -3.47
CA ASP A 96 -9.75 9.91 -2.98
C ASP A 96 -10.76 10.34 -4.06
N GLU A 97 -10.50 11.45 -4.75
CA GLU A 97 -11.36 11.89 -5.85
C GLU A 97 -11.42 10.85 -6.98
N LEU A 98 -10.28 10.27 -7.35
CA LEU A 98 -10.23 9.23 -8.37
C LEU A 98 -11.00 7.98 -7.93
N THR A 99 -10.86 7.58 -6.67
CA THR A 99 -11.57 6.46 -6.07
C THR A 99 -13.08 6.72 -6.06
N ARG A 100 -13.53 7.93 -5.70
CA ARG A 100 -14.94 8.34 -5.78
C ARG A 100 -15.48 8.29 -7.20
N ARG A 101 -14.68 8.67 -8.20
CA ARG A 101 -15.03 8.56 -9.62
C ARG A 101 -15.14 7.10 -10.07
N LEU A 102 -14.20 6.26 -9.67
CA LEU A 102 -14.19 4.82 -9.98
C LEU A 102 -15.45 4.13 -9.45
N TYR A 103 -15.86 4.45 -8.22
CA TYR A 103 -17.03 3.84 -7.57
C TYR A 103 -18.36 4.53 -7.84
N ARG A 104 -18.38 5.62 -8.62
CA ARG A 104 -19.58 6.47 -8.80
C ARG A 104 -20.79 5.70 -9.33
N ASP A 105 -20.54 4.86 -10.32
CA ASP A 105 -21.58 4.16 -11.06
C ASP A 105 -21.78 2.71 -10.56
N MET A 106 -21.03 2.29 -9.54
CA MET A 106 -21.18 0.97 -8.92
C MET A 106 -22.34 0.94 -7.93
N SER A 107 -23.11 -0.14 -7.95
CA SER A 107 -24.16 -0.36 -6.97
C SER A 107 -23.56 -0.63 -5.58
N GLU A 108 -24.36 -0.48 -4.52
CA GLU A 108 -23.93 -0.85 -3.17
C GLU A 108 -23.57 -2.33 -3.06
N ALA A 109 -24.29 -3.21 -3.77
CA ALA A 109 -24.00 -4.63 -3.82
C ALA A 109 -22.61 -4.90 -4.43
N ASP A 110 -22.27 -4.22 -5.53
CA ASP A 110 -20.97 -4.38 -6.19
C ASP A 110 -19.82 -3.85 -5.32
N ARG A 111 -20.04 -2.74 -4.62
CA ARG A 111 -19.05 -2.20 -3.67
C ARG A 111 -18.83 -3.15 -2.48
N ASN A 112 -19.89 -3.74 -1.96
CA ASN A 112 -19.79 -4.75 -0.90
C ASN A 112 -19.05 -6.00 -1.39
N ALA A 113 -19.31 -6.45 -2.62
CA ALA A 113 -18.57 -7.56 -3.22
C ALA A 113 -17.06 -7.25 -3.33
N ALA A 114 -16.70 -6.07 -3.83
CA ALA A 114 -15.30 -5.63 -3.89
C ALA A 114 -14.65 -5.58 -2.49
N TYR A 115 -15.36 -5.09 -1.47
CA TYR A 115 -14.87 -5.07 -0.10
C TYR A 115 -14.62 -6.49 0.45
N HIS A 116 -15.49 -7.46 0.14
CA HIS A 116 -15.29 -8.86 0.53
C HIS A 116 -14.04 -9.48 -0.12
N VAL A 117 -13.71 -9.11 -1.36
CA VAL A 117 -12.46 -9.52 -2.02
C VAL A 117 -11.25 -8.99 -1.25
N VAL A 118 -11.24 -7.70 -0.90
CA VAL A 118 -10.14 -7.10 -0.09
C VAL A 118 -9.98 -7.85 1.24
N ARG A 119 -11.06 -8.11 1.95
CA ARG A 119 -11.04 -8.88 3.21
C ARG A 119 -10.51 -10.31 3.05
N THR A 120 -10.70 -10.90 1.88
CA THR A 120 -10.18 -12.23 1.54
C THR A 120 -8.68 -12.19 1.32
N ILE A 121 -8.17 -11.17 0.62
CA ILE A 121 -6.73 -10.92 0.43
C ILE A 121 -6.04 -10.72 1.77
N GLU A 122 -6.57 -9.84 2.64
CA GLU A 122 -6.01 -9.62 3.98
C GLU A 122 -5.93 -10.92 4.81
N ARG A 123 -6.92 -11.81 4.65
CA ARG A 123 -6.91 -13.10 5.32
C ARG A 123 -5.85 -14.03 4.75
N ALA A 124 -5.66 -14.04 3.43
CA ALA A 124 -4.61 -14.82 2.78
C ALA A 124 -3.22 -14.36 3.23
N ASP A 125 -2.99 -13.05 3.34
CA ASP A 125 -1.71 -12.50 3.79
C ASP A 125 -1.41 -12.85 5.25
N ARG A 126 -2.41 -12.80 6.14
CA ARG A 126 -2.26 -13.28 7.53
C ARG A 126 -1.89 -14.75 7.57
N LEU A 127 -2.60 -15.60 6.83
CA LEU A 127 -2.30 -17.04 6.76
C LEU A 127 -0.90 -17.33 6.22
N ARG A 128 -0.42 -16.51 5.27
CA ARG A 128 0.95 -16.58 4.76
C ARG A 128 1.96 -16.19 5.84
N ALA A 129 1.74 -15.10 6.55
CA ALA A 129 2.60 -14.64 7.64
C ALA A 129 2.68 -15.68 8.77
N ASP A 130 1.56 -16.30 9.14
CA ASP A 130 1.50 -17.37 10.15
C ASP A 130 2.32 -18.59 9.73
N ARG A 131 2.29 -18.97 8.44
CA ARG A 131 3.11 -20.06 7.90
C ARG A 131 4.60 -19.74 7.90
N MET A 132 4.97 -18.48 7.65
CA MET A 132 6.37 -18.06 7.70
C MET A 132 6.89 -17.88 9.14
N SER A 133 5.98 -17.67 10.09
CA SER A 133 6.26 -17.52 11.53
C SER A 133 6.08 -18.84 12.30
N GLY A 134 6.24 -20.00 11.64
CA GLY A 134 6.02 -21.32 12.25
C GLY A 134 6.72 -21.50 13.62
N PRO A 135 6.18 -22.36 14.50
CA PRO A 135 6.59 -22.43 15.90
C PRO A 135 8.09 -22.72 15.98
N GLU A 136 8.81 -21.92 16.79
CA GLU A 136 10.07 -22.37 17.38
C GLU A 136 9.83 -23.79 17.91
N GLY A 137 10.46 -24.78 17.28
CA GLY A 137 10.26 -26.17 17.62
C GLY A 137 10.54 -26.38 19.11
N PRO A 138 9.73 -27.20 19.81
CA PRO A 138 10.01 -27.45 21.21
C PRO A 138 11.38 -28.10 21.33
N ASP A 139 12.19 -27.51 22.20
CA ASP A 139 13.40 -28.05 22.80
C ASP A 139 13.28 -29.57 22.96
N ARG A 140 13.86 -30.33 22.02
CA ARG A 140 14.09 -31.77 22.21
C ARG A 140 15.38 -31.94 22.99
N ASN A 141 15.35 -31.48 24.25
CA ASN A 141 16.21 -32.03 25.28
C ASN A 141 15.63 -33.39 25.67
N VAL A 142 16.09 -34.43 24.96
CA VAL A 142 15.99 -35.81 25.44
C VAL A 142 17.39 -36.18 25.91
N VAL A 143 17.51 -36.24 27.24
CA VAL A 143 18.57 -36.94 27.98
C VAL A 143 18.45 -38.44 27.73
#